data_AF-A0AAU7X5X4-F1
#
_entry.id   AF-A0AAU7X5X4-F1
#
_cell.length_a   1.000
_cell.length_b   1.000
_cell.length_c   1.000
_cell.angle_alpha   90.00
_cell.angle_beta   90.00
_cell.angle_gamma   90.00
#
_symmetry.space_group_name_H-M   'P 1'
#
loop_
_entity.id
_entity.type
_entity.pdbx_description
1 polymer ?
#
loop_
_entity_poly.entity_id
_entity_poly.type
_entity_poly.pdbx_seq_one_letter_code
_entity_poly.pdbx_strand_id
1 'polypeptide(L)'
;MPERRVLVNLDLASLTFLVVEDSAYMRTILRTMLQGFGARRIVEAEDGASGLEAMDRANPDILILDWVMPILDGADMVRMIRNPQNPFAYVPVIMVTAHTERSRILEARKLGIHELLCKPISAKALYQRVASVILHPREFVRTPTYFGPAPRAIRNRQKIWESKPQVIGAKSDAAA
;
A
#
# COMPACT_ATOMS: atom_id res chain seq x y z
N MET A 1 22.88 -18.78 14.39
CA MET A 1 23.09 -17.32 14.44
C MET A 1 21.98 -16.68 13.60
N PRO A 2 21.04 -15.89 14.15
CA PRO A 2 20.09 -15.18 13.30
C PRO A 2 20.80 -14.00 12.63
N GLU A 3 20.70 -13.91 11.31
CA GLU A 3 21.28 -12.84 10.51
C GLU A 3 20.79 -11.48 11.01
N ARG A 4 21.71 -10.57 11.37
CA ARG A 4 21.40 -9.16 11.63
C ARG A 4 20.87 -8.57 10.32
N ARG A 5 19.54 -8.47 10.17
CA ARG A 5 18.93 -7.63 9.13
C ARG A 5 19.33 -6.19 9.41
N VAL A 6 20.25 -5.66 8.60
CA VAL A 6 20.61 -4.25 8.57
C VAL A 6 19.33 -3.48 8.24
N LEU A 7 18.91 -2.58 9.14
CA LEU A 7 17.84 -1.63 8.82
C LEU A 7 18.43 -0.67 7.78
N VAL A 8 17.91 -0.74 6.55
CA VAL A 8 18.32 0.15 5.46
C VAL A 8 17.87 1.55 5.81
N ASN A 9 18.79 2.51 5.96
CA ASN A 9 18.40 3.88 6.28
C ASN A 9 17.76 4.54 5.05
N LEU A 10 16.43 4.66 5.07
CA LEU A 10 15.63 5.27 4.01
C LEU A 10 15.44 6.76 4.28
N ASP A 11 15.63 7.59 3.27
CA ASP A 11 15.20 8.99 3.33
C ASP A 11 13.69 9.06 3.04
N LEU A 12 12.92 9.31 4.10
CA LEU A 12 11.47 9.45 4.04
C LEU A 12 11.02 10.92 4.03
N ALA A 13 11.95 11.88 4.10
CA ALA A 13 11.61 13.29 4.29
C ALA A 13 10.92 13.91 3.07
N SER A 14 11.25 13.43 1.87
CA SER A 14 10.67 13.88 0.60
C SER A 14 9.34 13.20 0.26
N LEU A 15 9.06 12.04 0.85
CA LEU A 15 7.85 11.26 0.60
C LEU A 15 6.64 11.82 1.32
N THR A 16 5.52 11.88 0.61
CA THR A 16 4.20 12.21 1.13
C THR A 16 3.43 10.95 1.49
N PHE A 17 3.13 10.79 2.78
CA PHE A 17 2.26 9.73 3.28
C PHE A 17 0.84 10.24 3.44
N LEU A 18 -0.15 9.45 3.03
CA LEU A 18 -1.54 9.64 3.43
C LEU A 18 -1.93 8.53 4.41
N VAL A 19 -2.45 8.91 5.58
CA VAL A 19 -2.98 7.99 6.60
C VAL A 19 -4.49 8.17 6.67
N VAL A 20 -5.23 7.11 6.32
CA VAL A 20 -6.69 7.06 6.39
C VAL A 20 -7.10 6.02 7.43
N GLU A 21 -7.79 6.46 8.48
CA GLU A 21 -8.12 5.65 9.67
C GLU A 21 -9.31 6.33 10.38
N ASP A 22 -10.25 5.63 10.99
CA ASP A 22 -11.36 6.30 11.68
C ASP A 22 -11.00 6.68 13.13
N SER A 23 -10.18 5.87 13.79
CA SER A 23 -9.69 6.15 15.14
C SER A 23 -8.61 7.24 15.18
N ALA A 24 -8.95 8.40 15.74
CA ALA A 24 -8.00 9.50 15.99
C ALA A 24 -6.77 9.07 16.82
N TYR A 25 -6.94 8.13 17.74
CA TYR A 25 -5.84 7.57 18.53
C TYR A 25 -4.87 6.76 17.66
N MET A 26 -5.39 5.84 16.84
CA MET A 26 -4.56 5.02 15.94
C MET A 26 -3.87 5.89 14.88
N ARG A 27 -4.58 6.88 14.34
CA ARG A 27 -4.03 7.89 13.41
C ARG A 27 -2.83 8.61 14.02
N THR A 28 -2.95 9.07 15.27
CA THR A 28 -1.86 9.72 16.02
C THR A 28 -0.66 8.79 16.21
N ILE A 29 -0.90 7.51 16.52
CA ILE A 29 0.17 6.50 16.65
C ILE A 29 0.92 6.35 15.32
N LEU A 30 0.19 6.14 14.23
CA LEU A 30 0.75 5.97 12.89
C LEU A 30 1.59 7.19 12.49
N ARG A 31 1.05 8.40 12.65
CA ARG A 31 1.77 9.65 12.39
C ARG A 31 3.04 9.75 13.23
N THR A 32 2.98 9.47 14.53
CA THR A 32 4.14 9.54 15.42
C THR A 32 5.23 8.54 15.02
N MET A 33 4.85 7.32 14.66
CA MET A 33 5.79 6.32 14.16
C MET A 33 6.46 6.78 12.86
N LEU A 34 5.69 7.25 11.88
CA LEU A 34 6.22 7.76 10.61
C LEU A 34 7.18 8.94 10.81
N GLN A 35 6.84 9.90 11.68
CA GLN A 35 7.71 11.01 12.04
C GLN A 35 9.01 10.50 12.69
N GLY A 36 8.93 9.50 13.55
CA GLY A 36 10.08 8.84 14.16
C GLY A 36 11.00 8.15 13.14
N PHE A 37 10.47 7.77 11.96
CA PHE A 37 11.26 7.23 10.84
C PHE A 37 11.82 8.33 9.92
N GLY A 38 11.55 9.60 10.20
CA GLY A 38 12.03 10.73 9.41
C GLY A 38 11.03 11.26 8.37
N ALA A 39 9.82 10.72 8.28
CA ALA A 39 8.80 11.25 7.38
C ALA A 39 8.37 12.66 7.81
N ARG A 40 8.31 13.60 6.85
CA ARG A 40 7.97 15.00 7.12
C ARG A 40 6.62 15.43 6.56
N ARG A 41 6.14 14.77 5.51
CA ARG A 41 4.88 15.08 4.83
C ARG A 41 3.89 13.96 5.12
N ILE A 42 3.03 14.16 6.11
CA ILE A 42 2.01 13.19 6.51
C ILE A 42 0.67 13.90 6.48
N VAL A 43 -0.21 13.45 5.59
CA VAL A 43 -1.59 13.90 5.48
C VAL A 43 -2.48 12.86 6.14
N GLU A 44 -3.53 13.33 6.80
CA GLU A 44 -4.41 12.53 7.64
C GLU A 44 -5.86 12.71 7.15
N ALA A 45 -6.62 11.62 7.12
CA ALA A 45 -8.05 11.63 6.79
C ALA A 45 -8.82 10.63 7.67
N GLU A 46 -10.02 10.99 8.09
CA GLU A 46 -10.78 10.26 9.12
C GLU A 46 -11.76 9.21 8.60
N ASP A 47 -11.95 9.15 7.30
CA ASP A 47 -12.80 8.15 6.66
C ASP A 47 -12.40 7.98 5.19
N GLY A 48 -13.03 7.03 4.49
CA GLY A 48 -12.75 6.78 3.09
C GLY A 48 -13.04 7.98 2.18
N ALA A 49 -14.07 8.78 2.47
CA ALA A 49 -14.47 9.91 1.62
C ALA A 49 -13.45 11.05 1.69
N SER A 50 -13.14 11.52 2.90
CA SER A 50 -12.07 12.48 3.17
C SER A 50 -10.71 11.95 2.72
N GLY A 51 -10.50 10.63 2.78
CA GLY A 51 -9.33 9.94 2.26
C GLY A 51 -9.17 10.11 0.74
N LEU A 52 -10.21 9.88 -0.03
CA LEU A 52 -10.19 10.08 -1.49
C LEU A 52 -9.94 11.54 -1.85
N GLU A 53 -10.61 12.49 -1.20
CA GLU A 53 -10.35 13.91 -1.42
C GLU A 53 -8.91 14.31 -1.05
N ALA A 54 -8.36 13.73 0.01
CA ALA A 54 -6.98 13.97 0.43
C ALA A 54 -5.98 13.42 -0.59
N MET A 55 -6.30 12.34 -1.32
CA MET A 55 -5.46 11.85 -2.43
C MET A 55 -5.33 12.91 -3.53
N ASP A 56 -6.45 13.52 -3.93
CA ASP A 56 -6.47 14.58 -4.94
C ASP A 56 -5.65 15.81 -4.51
N ARG A 57 -5.74 16.20 -3.24
CA ARG A 57 -5.03 17.37 -2.72
C ARG A 57 -3.54 17.12 -2.50
N ALA A 58 -3.16 15.93 -2.05
CA ALA A 58 -1.81 15.65 -1.55
C ALA A 58 -0.93 14.87 -2.53
N ASN A 59 -1.52 14.18 -3.51
CA ASN A 59 -0.84 13.26 -4.42
C ASN A 59 0.18 12.35 -3.69
N PRO A 60 -0.31 11.46 -2.78
CA PRO A 60 0.58 10.75 -1.87
C PRO A 60 1.43 9.69 -2.58
N ASP A 61 2.68 9.55 -2.12
CA ASP A 61 3.59 8.49 -2.56
C ASP A 61 3.25 7.14 -1.92
N ILE A 62 2.69 7.15 -0.70
CA ILE A 62 2.30 5.94 0.03
C ILE A 62 0.97 6.19 0.75
N LEU A 63 0.01 5.29 0.56
CA LEU A 63 -1.25 5.26 1.29
C LEU A 63 -1.19 4.18 2.39
N ILE A 64 -1.39 4.60 3.64
CA ILE A 64 -1.67 3.73 4.78
C ILE A 64 -3.16 3.83 5.08
N LEU A 65 -3.86 2.70 4.99
CA LEU A 65 -5.32 2.68 4.96
C LEU A 65 -5.85 1.66 5.96
N ASP A 66 -6.76 2.06 6.85
CA ASP A 66 -7.49 1.12 7.67
C ASP A 66 -8.51 0.32 6.85
N TRP A 67 -8.65 -0.96 7.19
CA TRP A 67 -9.60 -1.84 6.54
C TRP A 67 -11.03 -1.50 6.93
N VAL A 68 -11.27 -1.29 8.23
CA VAL A 68 -12.61 -1.19 8.80
C VAL A 68 -12.89 0.28 9.10
N MET A 69 -13.71 0.91 8.27
CA MET A 69 -14.17 2.28 8.48
C MET A 69 -15.67 2.37 8.18
N PRO A 70 -16.41 3.32 8.78
CA PRO A 70 -17.82 3.53 8.46
C PRO A 70 -18.03 4.01 7.03
N ILE A 71 -19.19 3.66 6.44
CA ILE A 71 -19.70 4.13 5.13
C ILE A 71 -18.86 3.64 3.94
N LEU A 72 -17.58 4.04 3.87
CA LEU A 72 -16.63 3.63 2.85
C LEU A 72 -15.44 2.95 3.54
N ASP A 73 -15.37 1.63 3.43
CA ASP A 73 -14.29 0.86 4.03
C ASP A 73 -13.00 0.90 3.19
N GLY A 74 -11.92 0.37 3.74
CA GLY A 74 -10.63 0.37 3.04
C GLY A 74 -10.63 -0.51 1.78
N ALA A 75 -11.42 -1.58 1.75
CA ALA A 75 -11.51 -2.45 0.59
C ALA A 75 -12.17 -1.73 -0.60
N ASP A 76 -13.24 -0.99 -0.33
CA ASP A 76 -13.97 -0.20 -1.33
C ASP A 76 -13.11 0.95 -1.85
N MET A 77 -12.41 1.67 -0.97
CA MET A 77 -11.48 2.72 -1.39
C MET A 77 -10.38 2.18 -2.31
N VAL A 78 -9.81 1.00 -2.00
CA VAL A 78 -8.82 0.34 -2.89
C VAL A 78 -9.45 -0.01 -4.24
N ARG A 79 -10.67 -0.56 -4.27
CA ARG A 79 -11.36 -0.87 -5.54
C ARG A 79 -11.54 0.37 -6.42
N MET A 80 -11.88 1.51 -5.81
CA MET A 80 -12.08 2.77 -6.53
C MET A 80 -10.79 3.30 -7.15
N ILE A 81 -9.67 3.24 -6.42
CA ILE A 81 -8.39 3.74 -6.95
C ILE A 81 -7.71 2.74 -7.90
N ARG A 82 -7.98 1.43 -7.78
CA ARG A 82 -7.38 0.37 -8.63
C ARG A 82 -8.07 0.24 -9.99
N ASN A 83 -8.29 1.39 -10.64
CA ASN A 83 -8.68 1.51 -12.03
C ASN A 83 -7.51 2.11 -12.82
N PRO A 84 -7.05 1.52 -13.95
CA PRO A 84 -5.94 2.05 -14.74
C PRO A 84 -6.07 3.52 -15.18
N GLN A 85 -7.29 4.07 -15.23
CA GLN A 85 -7.55 5.46 -15.58
C GLN A 85 -7.50 6.41 -14.37
N ASN A 86 -7.46 5.89 -13.16
CA ASN A 86 -7.33 6.68 -11.95
C ASN A 86 -5.87 7.15 -11.79
N PRO A 87 -5.60 8.44 -11.51
CA PRO A 87 -4.23 8.94 -11.34
C PRO A 87 -3.46 8.25 -10.20
N PHE A 88 -4.16 7.73 -9.19
CA PHE A 88 -3.57 7.08 -8.03
C PHE A 88 -3.53 5.55 -8.13
N ALA A 89 -3.80 5.00 -9.32
CA ALA A 89 -3.93 3.57 -9.50
C ALA A 89 -2.66 2.79 -9.15
N TYR A 90 -1.51 3.45 -9.22
CA TYR A 90 -0.19 2.88 -8.92
C TYR A 90 0.31 3.16 -7.50
N VAL A 91 -0.38 3.99 -6.71
CA VAL A 91 0.06 4.35 -5.36
C VAL A 91 0.20 3.10 -4.50
N PRO A 92 1.38 2.85 -3.89
CA PRO A 92 1.58 1.81 -2.89
C PRO A 92 0.57 1.91 -1.74
N VAL A 93 -0.10 0.79 -1.46
CA VAL A 93 -1.09 0.69 -0.38
C VAL A 93 -0.61 -0.29 0.68
N ILE A 94 -0.44 0.22 1.90
CA ILE A 94 -0.20 -0.56 3.11
C ILE A 94 -1.52 -0.59 3.87
N MET A 95 -2.19 -1.73 3.81
CA MET A 95 -3.47 -1.94 4.46
C MET A 95 -3.26 -2.31 5.93
N VAL A 96 -3.93 -1.62 6.84
CA VAL A 96 -3.94 -1.87 8.27
C VAL A 96 -5.24 -2.59 8.63
N THR A 97 -5.19 -3.61 9.47
CA THR A 97 -6.41 -4.35 9.84
C THR A 97 -6.34 -4.96 11.23
N ALA A 98 -7.47 -5.03 11.93
CA ALA A 98 -7.61 -5.82 13.15
C ALA A 98 -7.87 -7.31 12.86
N HIS A 99 -8.22 -7.67 11.62
CA HIS A 99 -8.56 -9.04 11.27
C HIS A 99 -7.33 -9.86 10.87
N THR A 100 -7.23 -11.05 11.43
CA THR A 100 -6.13 -12.00 11.12
C THR A 100 -6.59 -13.22 10.33
N GLU A 101 -7.89 -13.28 9.98
CA GLU A 101 -8.44 -14.40 9.23
C GLU A 101 -7.81 -14.52 7.84
N ARG A 102 -7.38 -15.74 7.49
CA ARG A 102 -6.71 -16.02 6.21
C ARG A 102 -7.55 -15.63 5.00
N SER A 103 -8.88 -15.75 5.08
CA SER A 103 -9.82 -15.34 4.03
C SER A 103 -9.69 -13.85 3.71
N ARG A 104 -9.71 -12.99 4.74
CA ARG A 104 -9.57 -11.53 4.57
C ARG A 104 -8.19 -11.14 4.06
N ILE A 105 -7.12 -11.81 4.53
CA ILE A 105 -5.76 -11.58 4.00
C ILE A 105 -5.69 -11.91 2.49
N LEU A 106 -6.36 -12.98 2.07
CA LEU A 106 -6.40 -13.38 0.66
C LEU A 106 -7.24 -12.40 -0.17
N GLU A 107 -8.37 -11.94 0.35
CA GLU A 107 -9.18 -10.89 -0.27
C GLU A 107 -8.37 -9.60 -0.45
N ALA A 108 -7.76 -9.11 0.62
CA ALA A 108 -6.89 -7.94 0.63
C ALA A 108 -5.87 -7.97 -0.50
N ARG A 109 -5.18 -9.10 -0.68
CA ARG A 109 -4.19 -9.29 -1.74
C ARG A 109 -4.80 -9.27 -3.14
N LYS A 110 -6.02 -9.77 -3.32
CA LYS A 110 -6.73 -9.74 -4.60
C LYS A 110 -7.24 -8.35 -4.96
N LEU A 111 -7.39 -7.44 -3.98
CA LEU A 111 -7.76 -6.04 -4.22
C LEU A 111 -6.60 -5.20 -4.78
N GLY A 112 -5.37 -5.71 -4.79
CA GLY A 112 -4.22 -4.96 -5.28
C GLY A 112 -3.54 -4.08 -4.23
N ILE A 113 -3.57 -4.49 -2.96
CA ILE A 113 -2.73 -3.89 -1.92
C ILE A 113 -1.27 -4.37 -2.06
N HIS A 114 -0.33 -3.56 -1.56
CA HIS A 114 1.09 -3.92 -1.58
C HIS A 114 1.45 -4.67 -0.32
N GLU A 115 1.12 -4.14 0.85
CA GLU A 115 1.45 -4.73 2.13
C GLU A 115 0.24 -4.76 3.06
N LEU A 116 0.27 -5.68 4.03
CA LEU A 116 -0.72 -5.79 5.09
C LEU A 116 -0.02 -5.68 6.43
N LEU A 117 -0.62 -4.95 7.37
CA LEU A 117 -0.16 -4.74 8.72
C LEU A 117 -1.29 -5.02 9.71
N CYS A 118 -1.10 -6.01 10.58
CA CYS A 118 -2.12 -6.34 11.58
C CYS A 118 -1.98 -5.43 12.82
N LYS A 119 -3.11 -4.93 13.33
CA LYS A 119 -3.21 -4.30 14.65
C LYS A 119 -3.04 -5.42 15.73
N PRO A 120 -2.32 -5.19 16.85
CA PRO A 120 -1.64 -3.95 17.25
C PRO A 120 -0.35 -3.70 16.45
N ILE A 121 -0.11 -2.42 16.12
CA ILE A 121 1.00 -2.02 15.26
C ILE A 121 2.25 -1.77 16.09
N SER A 122 3.38 -2.36 15.67
CA SER A 122 4.70 -2.00 16.20
C SER A 122 5.46 -1.12 15.19
N ALA A 123 6.30 -0.22 15.71
CA ALA A 123 7.14 0.63 14.88
C ALA A 123 8.00 -0.18 13.91
N LYS A 124 8.60 -1.29 14.39
CA LYS A 124 9.38 -2.21 13.56
C LYS A 124 8.56 -2.81 12.42
N ALA A 125 7.34 -3.27 12.69
CA ALA A 125 6.49 -3.88 11.68
C ALA A 125 6.07 -2.85 10.62
N LEU A 126 5.67 -1.65 11.03
CA LEU A 126 5.33 -0.57 10.10
C LEU A 126 6.52 -0.18 9.22
N TYR A 127 7.68 0.06 9.83
CA TYR A 127 8.91 0.39 9.11
C TYR A 127 9.26 -0.66 8.05
N GLN A 128 9.15 -1.94 8.40
CA GLN A 128 9.40 -3.03 7.45
C GLN A 128 8.45 -3.01 6.25
N ARG A 129 7.17 -2.62 6.42
CA ARG A 129 6.23 -2.52 5.30
C ARG A 129 6.51 -1.30 4.44
N VAL A 130 6.80 -0.15 5.04
CA VAL A 130 7.22 1.07 4.33
C VAL A 130 8.49 0.77 3.51
N ALA A 131 9.49 0.16 4.14
CA ALA A 131 10.72 -0.23 3.45
C ALA A 131 10.47 -1.26 2.34
N SER A 132 9.56 -2.22 2.55
CA SER A 132 9.18 -3.22 1.53
C SER A 132 8.66 -2.54 0.26
N VAL A 133 7.72 -1.61 0.40
CA VAL A 133 7.10 -0.96 -0.78
C VAL A 133 8.05 0.00 -1.50
N ILE A 134 9.02 0.59 -0.80
CA ILE A 134 10.03 1.49 -1.40
C ILE A 134 11.14 0.69 -2.09
N LEU A 135 11.70 -0.31 -1.40
CA LEU A 135 12.89 -1.03 -1.87
C LEU A 135 12.56 -2.17 -2.84
N HIS A 136 11.33 -2.67 -2.82
CA HIS A 136 10.89 -3.78 -3.67
C HIS A 136 9.60 -3.40 -4.40
N PRO A 137 9.63 -2.36 -5.26
CA PRO A 137 8.47 -1.96 -6.04
C PRO A 137 7.99 -3.17 -6.86
N ARG A 138 6.68 -3.37 -6.88
CA ARG A 138 6.07 -4.52 -7.56
C ARG A 138 5.56 -4.05 -8.92
N GLU A 139 5.89 -4.80 -9.96
CA GLU A 139 5.30 -4.58 -11.28
C GLU A 139 3.77 -4.64 -11.20
N PHE A 140 3.10 -3.76 -11.93
CA PHE A 140 1.65 -3.80 -12.05
C PHE A 140 1.23 -4.71 -13.19
N VAL A 141 0.18 -5.47 -12.96
CA VAL A 141 -0.41 -6.38 -13.93
C VAL A 141 -1.80 -5.89 -14.28
N ARG A 142 -2.09 -5.87 -15.57
CA ARG A 142 -3.43 -5.61 -16.09
C ARG A 142 -3.99 -6.86 -16.76
N THR A 143 -5.18 -7.25 -16.35
CA THR A 143 -6.02 -8.27 -16.97
C THR A 143 -7.45 -7.74 -17.12
N PRO A 144 -8.33 -8.43 -17.85
CA PRO A 144 -9.74 -8.03 -17.92
C PRO A 144 -10.43 -7.92 -16.55
N THR A 145 -9.98 -8.64 -15.52
CA THR A 145 -10.64 -8.72 -14.21
C THR A 145 -9.79 -8.22 -13.03
N TYR A 146 -8.59 -7.70 -13.29
CA TYR A 146 -7.66 -7.28 -12.24
C TYR A 146 -6.69 -6.22 -12.74
N PHE A 147 -6.54 -5.18 -11.93
CA PHE A 147 -5.47 -4.20 -12.07
C PHE A 147 -4.84 -3.94 -10.70
N GLY A 148 -3.54 -4.15 -10.58
CA GLY A 148 -2.82 -3.98 -9.32
C GLY A 148 -1.42 -4.58 -9.36
N PRO A 149 -0.67 -4.57 -8.23
CA PRO A 149 0.64 -5.19 -8.15
C PRO A 149 0.54 -6.68 -8.50
N ALA A 150 1.52 -7.23 -9.21
CA ALA A 150 1.55 -8.63 -9.62
C ALA A 150 1.18 -9.54 -8.44
N PRO A 151 0.37 -10.60 -8.58
CA PRO A 151 0.08 -11.48 -7.46
C PRO A 151 1.38 -12.05 -6.87
N ARG A 152 1.48 -12.14 -5.53
CA ARG A 152 2.61 -12.87 -4.92
C ARG A 152 2.44 -14.33 -5.31
N ALA A 153 3.37 -14.91 -6.07
CA ALA A 153 3.38 -16.34 -6.29
C ALA A 153 3.36 -17.01 -4.91
N ILE A 154 2.26 -17.69 -4.57
CA ILE A 154 2.25 -18.56 -3.41
C ILE A 154 3.35 -19.58 -3.70
N ARG A 155 4.30 -19.73 -2.78
CA ARG A 155 5.52 -20.55 -2.90
C ARG A 155 5.30 -22.01 -3.40
N ASN A 156 4.05 -22.45 -3.57
CA ASN A 156 3.64 -23.63 -4.32
C ASN A 156 2.52 -23.32 -5.32
N ARG A 157 2.89 -23.00 -6.56
CA ARG A 157 2.27 -23.41 -7.85
C ARG A 157 2.85 -22.55 -8.97
N GLN A 158 4.00 -22.98 -9.50
CA GLN A 158 4.28 -22.82 -10.93
C GLN A 158 3.06 -23.38 -11.71
N LYS A 159 2.66 -22.74 -12.81
CA LYS A 159 1.69 -23.18 -13.86
C LYS A 159 0.37 -22.42 -14.07
N ILE A 160 0.07 -21.29 -13.42
CA ILE A 160 -1.19 -20.55 -13.75
C ILE A 160 -0.95 -19.32 -14.66
N TRP A 161 0.29 -18.91 -14.91
CA TRP A 161 0.57 -17.61 -15.54
C TRP A 161 1.38 -17.64 -16.85
N GLU A 162 1.50 -18.82 -17.49
CA GLU A 162 2.12 -18.91 -18.82
C GLU A 162 1.30 -18.23 -19.93
N SER A 163 0.06 -17.83 -19.65
CA SER A 163 -0.70 -16.92 -20.51
C SER A 163 -0.22 -15.49 -20.28
N LYS A 164 0.85 -15.10 -20.97
CA LYS A 164 1.52 -13.78 -20.90
C LYS A 164 0.54 -12.61 -20.64
N PRO A 165 0.60 -11.93 -19.48
CA PRO A 165 0.09 -10.56 -19.40
C PRO A 165 1.01 -9.66 -20.21
N GLN A 166 0.44 -8.60 -20.77
CA GLN A 166 1.25 -7.47 -21.21
C GLN A 166 1.82 -6.81 -19.95
N VAL A 167 3.07 -7.13 -19.63
CA VAL A 167 3.89 -6.34 -18.71
C VAL A 167 4.03 -4.99 -19.37
N ILE A 168 3.32 -3.99 -18.84
CA ILE A 168 3.47 -2.61 -19.27
C ILE A 168 4.80 -2.13 -18.70
N GLY A 169 5.88 -2.42 -19.43
CA GLY A 169 7.18 -1.85 -19.15
C GLY A 169 7.08 -0.34 -19.32
N ALA A 170 7.49 0.39 -18.29
CA ALA A 170 7.85 1.80 -18.42
C ALA A 170 9.01 1.86 -19.42
N LYS A 171 8.70 2.07 -20.71
CA LYS A 171 9.70 2.48 -21.67
C LYS A 171 9.94 3.97 -21.47
N SER A 172 11.05 4.26 -20.79
CA SER A 172 11.91 5.37 -21.21
C SER A 172 12.35 5.09 -22.64
N ASP A 173 12.15 6.04 -23.54
CA ASP A 173 13.09 6.27 -24.64
C ASP A 173 13.15 7.78 -24.86
N ALA A 174 14.33 8.31 -24.55
CA ALA A 174 14.86 9.55 -25.09
C ALA A 174 15.22 9.34 -26.58
N ALA A 175 15.43 10.47 -27.26
CA ALA A 175 15.95 10.64 -28.63
C ALA A 175 14.89 10.64 -29.77
N ALA A 176 14.45 11.85 -30.12
CA ALA A 176 14.89 12.59 -31.32
C ALA A 176 14.25 13.98 -31.33
#